data_AF-A0A5D0VB79-F1
#
_entry.id   AF-A0A5D0VB79-F1
#
_cell.length_a   1.000
_cell.length_b   1.000
_cell.length_c   1.000
_cell.angle_alpha   90.00
_cell.angle_beta   90.00
_cell.angle_gamma   90.00
#
_symmetry.space_group_name_H-M   'P 1'
#
loop_
_entity.id
_entity.type
_entity.pdbx_description
1 polymer ?
#
loop_
_entity_poly.entity_id
_entity_poly.type
_entity_poly.pdbx_seq_one_letter_code
_entity_poly.pdbx_strand_id
1 'polypeptide(L)'
;MTTLHTLGLTPSHLTPAARDLVLAIRNNSCAWRIRRGWSPKGQRGKGFAASTADKLIGQQLAAIAHSKGPPRLVLSAAGEEMARAILANRKAKAA
;
A
#
# COMPACT_ATOMS: atom_id res chain seq x y z
N MET A 1 -12.69 4.70 -26.26
CA MET A 1 -11.37 4.14 -25.90
C MET A 1 -10.62 5.24 -25.17
N THR A 2 -10.62 5.20 -23.83
CA THR A 2 -10.04 6.28 -23.02
C THR A 2 -8.81 5.73 -22.32
N THR A 3 -7.65 5.90 -22.95
CA THR A 3 -6.34 5.56 -22.38
C THR A 3 -6.00 6.56 -21.29
N LEU A 4 -6.26 6.18 -20.04
CA LEU A 4 -5.77 6.88 -18.86
C LEU A 4 -4.26 6.64 -18.74
N HIS A 5 -3.45 7.54 -19.30
CA HIS A 5 -2.09 7.79 -18.85
C HIS A 5 -2.13 8.45 -17.46
N THR A 6 -2.58 7.73 -16.45
CA THR A 6 -2.56 8.21 -15.07
C THR A 6 -1.20 7.86 -14.47
N LEU A 7 -0.23 8.77 -14.65
CA LEU A 7 1.02 8.90 -13.90
C LEU A 7 1.94 7.67 -13.92
N GLY A 8 3.14 7.81 -14.50
CA GLY A 8 4.20 6.80 -14.56
C GLY A 8 4.81 6.38 -13.20
N LEU A 9 3.97 6.07 -12.21
CA LEU A 9 4.34 5.39 -10.97
C LEU A 9 4.55 3.91 -11.31
N THR A 10 5.75 3.61 -11.78
CA THR A 10 6.18 2.22 -11.90
C THR A 10 6.45 1.64 -10.51
N PRO A 11 6.26 0.32 -10.29
CA PRO A 11 6.58 -0.32 -9.01
C PRO A 11 7.99 -0.01 -8.51
N SER A 12 8.91 0.25 -9.45
CA SER A 12 10.29 0.68 -9.27
C SER A 12 10.44 1.89 -8.36
N HIS A 13 9.50 2.84 -8.40
CA HIS A 13 9.57 4.10 -7.66
C HIS A 13 9.20 3.97 -6.17
N LEU A 14 8.59 2.84 -5.79
CA LEU A 14 8.30 2.54 -4.39
C LEU A 14 9.52 1.95 -3.69
N THR A 15 9.79 2.43 -2.47
CA THR A 15 10.77 1.81 -1.58
C THR A 15 10.34 0.38 -1.24
N PRO A 16 11.28 -0.53 -0.90
CA PRO A 16 10.94 -1.89 -0.51
C PRO A 16 9.88 -1.96 0.60
N ALA A 17 10.00 -1.10 1.61
CA ALA A 17 9.03 -1.00 2.71
C ALA A 17 7.63 -0.55 2.24
N ALA A 18 7.55 0.35 1.26
CA ALA A 18 6.27 0.78 0.70
C ALA A 18 5.60 -0.33 -0.11
N ARG A 19 6.38 -1.09 -0.91
CA ARG A 19 5.87 -2.26 -1.62
C ARG A 19 5.33 -3.31 -0.65
N ASP A 20 6.07 -3.59 0.42
CA ASP A 20 5.64 -4.56 1.42
C ASP A 20 4.41 -4.09 2.20
N LEU A 21 4.29 -2.79 2.48
CA LEU A 21 3.09 -2.23 3.11
C LEU A 21 1.87 -2.38 2.19
N VAL A 22 2.01 -2.04 0.91
CA VAL A 22 0.94 -2.21 -0.10
C VAL A 22 0.48 -3.66 -0.18
N LEU A 23 1.42 -4.60 -0.30
CA LEU A 23 1.10 -6.03 -0.33
C LEU A 23 0.46 -6.52 0.96
N ALA A 24 0.92 -6.03 2.11
CA ALA A 24 0.35 -6.40 3.40
C ALA A 24 -1.07 -5.88 3.57
N ILE A 25 -1.37 -4.65 3.13
CA ILE A 25 -2.74 -4.11 3.17
C ILE A 25 -3.65 -4.88 2.21
N ARG A 26 -3.20 -5.16 0.98
CA ARG A 26 -3.97 -5.96 0.02
C ARG A 26 -4.40 -7.30 0.61
N ASN A 27 -3.48 -8.01 1.25
CA ASN A 27 -3.77 -9.34 1.82
C ASN A 27 -4.60 -9.29 3.11
N ASN A 28 -4.59 -8.17 3.85
CA ASN A 28 -5.23 -8.07 5.17
C ASN A 28 -6.34 -7.01 5.24
N SER A 29 -6.76 -6.49 4.09
CA SER A 29 -7.73 -5.40 3.86
C SER A 29 -7.33 -4.01 4.38
N CYS A 30 -6.65 -3.90 5.52
CA CYS A 30 -6.27 -2.61 6.10
C CYS A 30 -5.03 -2.69 7.02
N ALA A 31 -4.44 -1.53 7.30
CA ALA A 31 -3.46 -1.37 8.38
C ALA A 31 -3.97 -0.37 9.42
N TRP A 32 -3.84 -0.70 10.71
CA TRP A 32 -4.27 0.13 11.81
C TRP A 32 -3.19 1.12 12.22
N ARG A 33 -3.59 2.35 12.56
CA ARG A 33 -2.68 3.33 13.15
C ARG A 33 -2.20 2.84 14.51
N ILE A 34 -0.88 2.84 14.70
CA ILE A 34 -0.20 2.56 15.98
C ILE A 34 0.64 3.78 16.39
N ARG A 35 1.16 3.78 17.63
CA ARG A 35 1.87 4.93 18.23
C ARG A 35 2.95 5.57 17.34
N ARG A 36 3.68 4.78 16.54
CA ARG A 36 4.78 5.26 15.67
C ARG A 36 4.60 4.94 14.18
N GLY A 37 3.40 4.56 13.73
CA GLY A 37 3.21 4.16 12.34
C GLY A 37 1.94 3.35 12.08
N TRP A 38 2.06 2.32 11.25
CA TRP A 38 0.93 1.51 10.78
C TRP A 38 1.23 0.02 10.89
N SER A 39 0.25 -0.77 11.34
CA SER A 39 0.38 -2.22 11.45
C SER A 39 -0.73 -2.91 10.66
N PRO A 40 -0.41 -3.76 9.66
CA PRO A 40 -1.40 -4.52 8.91
C PRO A 40 -2.24 -5.37 9.84
N LYS A 41 -3.54 -5.47 9.56
CA LYS A 41 -4.45 -6.32 10.31
C LYS A 41 -3.91 -7.77 10.33
N GLY A 42 -3.93 -8.42 11.49
CA GLY A 42 -3.45 -9.80 11.64
C GLY A 42 -1.92 -9.97 11.71
N GLN A 43 -1.12 -8.94 11.43
CA GLN A 43 0.35 -9.03 11.48
C GLN A 43 0.92 -8.40 12.76
N ARG A 44 0.73 -9.10 13.89
CA ARG A 44 1.35 -8.71 15.17
C ARG A 44 2.87 -8.63 15.03
N GLY A 45 3.45 -7.49 15.41
CA GLY A 45 4.89 -7.23 15.35
C GLY A 45 5.39 -6.60 14.05
N LYS A 46 4.59 -6.59 12.97
CA LYS A 46 4.96 -5.89 11.73
C LYS A 46 4.44 -4.46 11.75
N GLY A 47 5.35 -3.52 11.95
CA GLY A 47 5.08 -2.08 11.94
C GLY A 47 5.79 -1.40 10.78
N PHE A 48 5.07 -0.53 10.09
CA PHE A 48 5.60 0.33 9.04
C PHE A 48 5.64 1.77 9.54
N ALA A 49 6.69 2.50 9.16
CA ALA A 49 6.85 3.90 9.56
C ALA A 49 5.70 4.76 9.04
N ALA A 50 5.31 5.79 9.81
CA ALA A 50 4.30 6.76 9.38
C ALA A 50 4.65 7.37 8.02
N SER A 51 5.93 7.73 7.81
CA SER A 51 6.44 8.30 6.56
C SER A 51 6.28 7.38 5.34
N THR A 52 6.19 6.06 5.54
CA THR A 52 5.94 5.13 4.43
C THR A 52 4.49 5.21 3.98
N ALA A 53 3.54 5.29 4.91
CA ALA A 53 2.15 5.50 4.59
C ALA A 53 1.89 6.90 4.02
N ASP A 54 2.54 7.94 4.57
CA ASP A 54 2.39 9.31 4.08
C ASP A 54 2.81 9.42 2.60
N LYS A 55 3.88 8.70 2.20
CA LYS A 55 4.28 8.60 0.78
C LYS A 55 3.22 7.91 -0.08
N LEU A 56 2.63 6.80 0.39
CA LEU A 56 1.57 6.10 -0.34
C LEU A 56 0.31 6.97 -0.48
N ILE A 57 -0.02 7.74 0.56
CA ILE A 57 -1.14 8.69 0.54
C ILE A 57 -0.86 9.84 -0.42
N GLY A 58 0.35 10.42 -0.37
CA GLY A 58 0.77 11.48 -1.29
C GLY A 58 0.80 11.06 -2.76
N GLN A 59 1.03 9.76 -3.02
CA GLN A 59 0.96 9.17 -4.36
C GLN A 59 -0.44 8.67 -4.74
N GLN A 60 -1.46 8.93 -3.91
CA GLN A 60 -2.83 8.48 -4.10
C GLN A 60 -2.99 6.95 -4.21
N LEU A 61 -2.04 6.18 -3.70
CA LEU A 61 -2.07 4.71 -3.66
C LEU A 61 -2.79 4.17 -2.42
N ALA A 62 -2.85 4.97 -1.35
CA ALA A 62 -3.56 4.63 -0.13
C ALA A 62 -4.34 5.83 0.41
N ALA A 63 -5.34 5.56 1.22
CA ALA A 63 -6.14 6.57 1.91
C ALA A 63 -6.32 6.19 3.37
N ILE A 64 -6.47 7.21 4.22
CA ILE A 64 -6.84 7.02 5.62
C ILE A 64 -8.36 7.00 5.70
N ALA A 65 -8.93 5.84 6.03
CA ALA A 65 -10.34 5.73 6.37
C ALA A 65 -10.52 5.97 7.87
N HIS A 66 -11.39 6.93 8.20
CA HIS A 66 -11.83 7.20 9.56
C HIS A 66 -13.16 6.49 9.78
N SER A 67 -13.20 5.60 10.77
CA SER A 67 -14.40 4.85 11.18
C SER A 67 -14.49 4.84 12.70
N LYS A 68 -15.54 4.29 13.32
CA LYS A 68 -15.59 4.08 14.78
C LYS A 68 -14.37 3.24 15.22
N GLY A 69 -13.35 3.89 15.77
CA GLY A 69 -12.09 3.27 16.17
C GLY A 69 -10.84 4.01 15.65
N PRO A 70 -9.65 3.43 15.82
CA PRO A 70 -8.41 4.02 15.33
C PRO A 70 -8.43 4.16 13.79
N PRO A 71 -7.78 5.20 13.24
CA PRO A 71 -7.67 5.38 11.79
C PRO A 71 -7.08 4.13 11.14
N ARG A 72 -7.62 3.77 9.97
CA ARG A 72 -7.13 2.63 9.19
C ARG A 72 -6.64 3.11 7.82
N LEU A 73 -5.50 2.62 7.41
CA LEU A 73 -4.95 2.81 6.07
C LEU A 73 -5.52 1.72 5.17
N VAL A 74 -6.12 2.14 4.06
CA VAL A 74 -6.71 1.27 3.03
C VAL A 74 -6.11 1.62 1.67
N LEU A 75 -6.04 0.64 0.76
CA LEU A 75 -5.59 0.90 -0.60
C LEU A 75 -6.69 1.63 -1.40
N SER A 76 -6.26 2.52 -2.29
CA SER A 76 -7.12 3.04 -3.35
C SER A 76 -7.18 2.04 -4.51
N ALA A 77 -8.03 2.31 -5.51
CA ALA A 77 -8.04 1.52 -6.75
C ALA A 77 -6.64 1.50 -7.42
N ALA A 78 -5.92 2.63 -7.42
CA ALA A 78 -4.55 2.70 -7.92
C ALA A 78 -3.57 1.88 -7.07
N GLY A 79 -3.74 1.87 -5.75
CA GLY A 79 -2.96 1.02 -4.84
C GLY A 79 -3.16 -0.48 -5.08
N GLU A 80 -4.40 -0.90 -5.33
CA GLU A 80 -4.74 -2.28 -5.67
C GLU A 80 -4.11 -2.72 -7.00
N GLU A 81 -4.23 -1.89 -8.04
CA GLU A 81 -3.58 -2.13 -9.33
C GLU A 81 -2.05 -2.18 -9.18
N MET A 82 -1.47 -1.29 -8.37
CA MET A 82 -0.04 -1.32 -8.09
C MET A 82 0.38 -2.60 -7.37
N ALA A 83 -0.42 -3.07 -6.41
CA ALA A 83 -0.16 -4.31 -5.71
C ALA A 83 -0.18 -5.52 -6.67
N ARG A 84 -1.11 -5.55 -7.63
CA ARG A 84 -1.16 -6.56 -8.70
C ARG A 84 0.08 -6.51 -9.58
N ALA A 85 0.49 -5.31 -10.02
CA ALA A 85 1.71 -5.14 -10.83
C ALA A 85 2.98 -5.59 -10.08
N ILE A 86 3.08 -5.33 -8.77
CA ILE A 86 4.20 -5.82 -7.95
C ILE A 86 4.26 -7.36 -7.95
N LEU A 87 3.12 -8.03 -7.80
CA LEU A 87 3.04 -9.50 -7.81
C LEU A 87 3.35 -10.08 -9.19
N ALA A 88 2.84 -9.47 -10.26
CA ALA A 88 3.15 -9.87 -11.63
C ALA A 88 4.66 -9.80 -11.91
N ASN A 89 5.32 -8.70 -11.51
CA ASN A 89 6.76 -8.54 -11.66
C ASN A 89 7.56 -9.55 -10.83
N ARG A 90 7.10 -9.90 -9.62
CA ARG A 90 7.75 -10.96 -8.81
C ARG A 90 7.64 -12.32 -9.50
N LYS A 91 6.50 -12.64 -10.12
CA LYS A 91 6.31 -13.89 -10.86
C LYS A 91 7.17 -13.94 -12.11
N ALA A 92 7.22 -12.85 -12.89
CA ALA A 92 8.02 -12.77 -14.11
C ALA A 92 9.54 -12.89 -13.85
N LYS A 93 10.02 -12.47 -12.67
CA LYS A 93 11.44 -12.60 -12.30
C LYS A 93 11.81 -13.97 -11.71
N ALA A 94 10.81 -14.77 -11.33
CA ALA A 94 11.00 -16.11 -10.78
C ALA A 94 10.89 -17.22 -11.85
N ALA A 95 10.50 -16.85 -13.08
CA ALA A 95 10.52 -17.68 -14.28
C ALA A 95 11.83 -17.42 -15.05
#